data_AF-A0A317FEY3-F1
#
_entry.id   AF-A0A317FEY3-F1
#
_cell.length_a   1.000
_cell.length_b   1.000
_cell.length_c   1.000
_cell.angle_alpha   90.00
_cell.angle_beta   90.00
_cell.angle_gamma   90.00
#
_symmetry.space_group_name_H-M   'P 1'
#
loop_
_entity.id
_entity.type
_entity.pdbx_description
1 polymer ?
#
loop_
_entity_poly.entity_id
_entity_poly.type
_entity_poly.pdbx_seq_one_letter_code
_entity_poly.pdbx_strand_id
1 'polypeptide(L)'
;MAAPIGQPRVRLPAQIKAGEVIEIRTLISHIMETGQRRNQEGQIIPRDIIKSFTCTFEGQPVFSMDLHPAISANPYIAFPFKAERAGNLEMVWTNDAGEQRKLTQAVRLAE
;
A
#
# COMPACT_ATOMS: atom_id res chain seq x y z
N MET A 1 -2.94 22.08 0.58
CA MET A 1 -2.13 21.27 1.51
C MET A 1 -2.25 19.83 1.08
N ALA A 2 -1.17 19.05 1.15
CA ALA A 2 -1.24 17.61 0.89
C ALA A 2 -2.14 16.95 1.94
N ALA A 3 -2.95 16.00 1.52
CA ALA A 3 -3.77 15.17 2.36
C ALA A 3 -2.87 14.24 3.19
N PRO A 4 -3.18 14.06 4.48
CA PRO A 4 -2.42 13.15 5.31
C PRO A 4 -2.60 11.71 4.83
N ILE A 5 -1.55 10.90 4.97
CA ILE A 5 -1.68 9.46 4.73
C ILE A 5 -2.38 8.82 5.94
N GLY A 6 -3.56 8.24 5.71
CA GLY A 6 -4.36 7.59 6.73
C GLY A 6 -3.78 6.26 7.24
N GLN A 7 -4.59 5.53 8.01
CA GLN A 7 -4.19 4.24 8.56
C GLN A 7 -4.36 3.11 7.52
N PRO A 8 -3.33 2.30 7.27
CA PRO A 8 -3.42 1.17 6.36
C PRO A 8 -4.14 0.00 7.03
N ARG A 9 -4.83 -0.80 6.22
CA ARG A 9 -5.46 -2.06 6.60
C ARG A 9 -4.83 -3.15 5.75
N VAL A 10 -4.30 -4.18 6.41
CA VAL A 10 -3.65 -5.31 5.75
C VAL A 10 -4.33 -6.59 6.17
N ARG A 11 -4.56 -7.49 5.21
CA ARG A 11 -5.09 -8.82 5.44
C ARG A 11 -4.23 -9.87 4.75
N LEU A 12 -3.92 -10.90 5.52
CA LEU A 12 -3.38 -12.17 5.08
C LEU A 12 -4.37 -13.27 5.45
N PRO A 13 -4.29 -14.46 4.83
CA PRO A 13 -4.98 -15.65 5.32
C PRO A 13 -4.63 -15.94 6.78
N ALA A 14 -5.60 -16.48 7.54
CA ALA A 14 -5.42 -16.78 8.96
C ALA A 14 -4.49 -17.99 9.20
N GLN A 15 -4.46 -18.92 8.25
CA GLN A 15 -3.59 -20.10 8.25
C GLN A 15 -2.76 -20.05 6.97
N ILE A 16 -1.45 -20.21 7.11
CA ILE A 16 -0.49 -20.14 6.01
C ILE A 16 0.42 -21.35 6.14
N LYS A 17 0.52 -22.18 5.11
CA LYS A 17 1.45 -23.32 5.10
C LYS A 17 2.77 -22.92 4.46
N ALA A 18 3.86 -23.55 4.89
CA ALA A 18 5.16 -23.37 4.27
C ALA A 18 5.09 -23.73 2.77
N GLY A 19 5.56 -22.82 1.92
CA GLY A 19 5.57 -22.97 0.47
C GLY A 19 4.24 -22.62 -0.23
N GLU A 20 3.21 -22.25 0.53
CA GLU A 20 1.92 -21.81 -0.02
C GLU A 20 2.02 -20.41 -0.64
N VAL A 21 1.37 -20.23 -1.79
CA VAL A 21 1.18 -18.90 -2.39
C VAL A 21 -0.11 -18.30 -1.84
N ILE A 22 0.05 -17.25 -1.04
CA ILE A 22 -1.05 -16.51 -0.44
C ILE A 22 -1.27 -15.17 -1.15
N GLU A 23 -2.48 -14.64 -1.09
CA GLU A 23 -2.77 -13.28 -1.55
C GLU A 23 -2.70 -12.31 -0.37
N ILE A 24 -1.80 -11.33 -0.45
CA ILE A 24 -1.74 -10.20 0.47
C ILE A 24 -2.68 -9.12 -0.05
N ARG A 25 -3.55 -8.61 0.81
CA ARG A 25 -4.50 -7.53 0.47
C ARG A 25 -4.24 -6.34 1.36
N THR A 26 -4.10 -5.16 0.76
CA THR A 26 -3.89 -3.91 1.49
C THR A 26 -4.85 -2.83 1.01
N LEU A 27 -5.25 -1.94 1.91
CA LEU A 27 -6.00 -0.73 1.62
C LEU A 27 -5.47 0.40 2.48
N ILE A 28 -5.23 1.57 1.89
CA ILE A 28 -4.80 2.76 2.65
C ILE A 28 -5.74 3.93 2.41
N SER A 29 -6.17 4.60 3.48
CA SER A 29 -7.04 5.78 3.34
C SER A 29 -6.26 6.96 2.77
N HIS A 30 -6.65 7.40 1.58
CA HIS A 30 -6.05 8.54 0.89
C HIS A 30 -7.01 9.10 -0.17
N ILE A 31 -7.02 10.41 -0.38
CA ILE A 31 -7.96 11.05 -1.33
C ILE A 31 -7.64 10.77 -2.80
N MET A 32 -6.35 10.56 -3.12
CA MET A 32 -5.84 10.38 -4.48
C MET A 32 -6.28 11.50 -5.44
N GLU A 33 -5.99 12.76 -5.08
CA GLU A 33 -6.31 13.90 -5.93
C GLU A 33 -5.48 13.85 -7.20
N THR A 34 -6.15 13.78 -8.35
CA THR A 34 -5.51 13.42 -9.62
C THR A 34 -4.76 14.57 -10.26
N GLY A 35 -5.05 15.80 -9.85
CA GLY A 35 -4.57 17.01 -10.52
C GLY A 35 -5.46 17.47 -11.67
N GLN A 36 -6.61 16.82 -11.90
CA GLN A 36 -7.51 17.15 -13.02
C GLN A 36 -8.77 17.90 -12.57
N ARG A 37 -9.10 17.85 -11.28
CA ARG A 37 -10.28 18.51 -10.72
C ARG A 37 -10.06 20.02 -10.61
N ARG A 38 -11.14 20.79 -10.72
CA ARG A 38 -11.15 22.24 -10.47
C ARG A 38 -11.95 22.58 -9.22
N ASN A 39 -11.54 23.61 -8.50
CA ASN A 39 -12.30 24.17 -7.38
C ASN A 39 -13.45 25.08 -7.88
N GLN A 40 -14.19 25.69 -6.95
CA GLN A 40 -15.34 26.56 -7.28
C GLN A 40 -14.89 27.82 -8.04
N GLU A 41 -13.67 28.27 -7.81
CA GLU A 41 -13.01 29.39 -8.47
C GLU A 41 -12.43 29.02 -9.85
N GLY A 42 -12.61 27.76 -10.30
CA GLY A 42 -12.14 27.26 -11.60
C GLY A 42 -10.64 26.94 -11.66
N GLN A 43 -9.91 27.06 -10.56
CA GLN A 43 -8.48 26.76 -10.46
C GLN A 43 -8.26 25.24 -10.38
N ILE A 44 -7.18 24.75 -10.98
CA ILE A 44 -6.79 23.34 -10.91
C ILE A 44 -6.37 23.01 -9.48
N ILE A 45 -6.91 21.92 -8.93
CA ILE A 45 -6.49 21.38 -7.65
C ILE A 45 -5.19 20.60 -7.90
N PRO A 46 -4.08 20.90 -7.22
CA PRO A 46 -2.82 20.20 -7.43
C PRO A 46 -2.95 18.69 -7.18
N ARG A 47 -2.22 17.90 -7.96
CA ARG A 47 -2.11 16.46 -7.74
C ARG A 47 -1.57 16.17 -6.35
N ASP A 48 -2.16 15.17 -5.71
CA ASP A 48 -1.73 14.62 -4.44
C ASP A 48 -2.19 13.16 -4.32
N ILE A 49 -1.27 12.24 -4.61
CA ILE A 49 -1.52 10.80 -4.57
C ILE A 49 -0.51 10.07 -3.69
N ILE A 50 -0.86 8.85 -3.28
CA ILE A 50 0.16 7.83 -2.97
C ILE A 50 0.86 7.53 -4.29
N LYS A 51 2.17 7.80 -4.36
CA LYS A 51 2.98 7.65 -5.59
C LYS A 51 3.77 6.37 -5.64
N SER A 52 4.06 5.75 -4.50
CA SER A 52 4.74 4.45 -4.46
C SER A 52 4.25 3.58 -3.30
N PHE A 53 4.32 2.27 -3.53
CA PHE A 53 4.13 1.24 -2.52
C PHE A 53 5.26 0.22 -2.63
N THR A 54 5.82 -0.18 -1.49
CA THR A 54 6.84 -1.23 -1.40
C THR A 54 6.49 -2.21 -0.29
N CYS A 55 6.77 -3.49 -0.53
CA CYS A 55 6.69 -4.54 0.47
C CYS A 55 8.01 -5.32 0.51
N THR A 56 8.58 -5.47 1.70
CA THR A 56 9.74 -6.34 1.95
C THR A 56 9.35 -7.45 2.91
N PHE A 57 10.02 -8.59 2.81
CA PHE A 57 9.96 -9.68 3.78
C PHE A 57 11.34 -9.86 4.39
N GLU A 58 11.46 -9.63 5.71
CA GLU A 58 12.75 -9.74 6.42
C GLU A 58 13.86 -8.88 5.75
N GLY A 59 13.48 -7.68 5.30
CA GLY A 59 14.36 -6.74 4.60
C GLY A 59 14.61 -7.04 3.12
N GLN A 60 14.14 -8.18 2.59
CA GLN A 60 14.27 -8.53 1.17
C GLN A 60 13.07 -7.99 0.37
N PRO A 61 13.27 -7.30 -0.77
CA PRO A 61 12.18 -6.83 -1.61
C PRO A 61 11.30 -7.99 -2.11
N VAL A 62 9.98 -7.87 -1.93
CA VAL A 62 8.99 -8.84 -2.41
C VAL A 62 8.13 -8.24 -3.51
N PHE A 63 7.73 -6.98 -3.34
CA PHE A 63 6.85 -6.30 -4.27
C PHE A 63 7.10 -4.79 -4.22
N SER A 64 7.05 -4.14 -5.37
CA SER A 64 7.05 -2.69 -5.48
C SER A 64 6.16 -2.26 -6.63
N MET A 65 5.57 -1.08 -6.51
CA MET A 65 4.81 -0.47 -7.59
C MET A 65 4.83 1.05 -7.50
N ASP A 66 4.86 1.67 -8.67
CA ASP A 66 4.61 3.09 -8.84
C ASP A 66 3.14 3.32 -9.15
N LEU A 67 2.54 4.28 -8.46
CA LEU A 67 1.14 4.66 -8.61
C LEU A 67 1.04 5.94 -9.41
N HIS A 68 0.00 6.01 -10.25
CA HIS A 68 -0.31 7.16 -11.08
C HIS A 68 -1.74 7.65 -10.82
N PRO A 69 -2.11 8.86 -11.28
CA PRO A 69 -3.40 9.50 -10.98
C PRO A 69 -4.66 8.72 -11.38
N ALA A 70 -4.54 7.64 -12.16
CA ALA A 70 -5.67 6.80 -12.53
C ALA A 70 -6.08 5.79 -11.42
N ILE A 71 -5.33 5.68 -10.33
CA ILE A 71 -5.70 4.84 -9.18
C ILE A 71 -6.76 5.55 -8.34
N SER A 72 -7.84 4.82 -8.03
CA SER A 72 -8.95 5.33 -7.23
C SER A 72 -8.54 5.75 -5.81
N ALA A 73 -9.33 6.66 -5.23
CA ALA A 73 -9.25 6.99 -3.81
C ALA A 73 -9.32 5.72 -2.93
N ASN A 74 -8.62 5.77 -1.79
CA ASN A 74 -8.36 4.63 -0.92
C ASN A 74 -7.71 3.44 -1.66
N PRO A 75 -6.46 3.59 -2.15
CA PRO A 75 -5.82 2.57 -2.98
C PRO A 75 -5.88 1.18 -2.35
N TYR A 76 -6.44 0.23 -3.10
CA TYR A 76 -6.46 -1.19 -2.78
C TYR A 76 -5.44 -1.92 -3.64
N ILE A 77 -4.61 -2.75 -3.01
CA ILE A 77 -3.51 -3.48 -3.65
C ILE A 77 -3.58 -4.92 -3.19
N ALA A 78 -3.65 -5.84 -4.16
CA ALA A 78 -3.56 -7.27 -3.92
C ALA A 78 -2.42 -7.87 -4.74
N PHE A 79 -1.58 -8.68 -4.12
CA PHE A 79 -0.45 -9.33 -4.79
C PHE A 79 -0.15 -10.70 -4.16
N PRO A 80 0.33 -11.67 -4.96
CA PRO A 80 0.71 -12.98 -4.45
C PRO A 80 2.04 -12.90 -3.69
N PHE A 81 2.18 -13.73 -2.65
CA PHE A 81 3.41 -13.95 -1.91
C PHE A 81 3.53 -15.42 -1.54
N LYS A 82 4.69 -16.02 -1.82
CA LYS A 82 4.99 -17.40 -1.41
C LYS A 82 5.62 -17.39 -0.03
N ALA A 83 4.90 -17.88 0.97
CA ALA A 83 5.35 -17.88 2.36
C ALA A 83 6.17 -19.15 2.65
N GLU A 84 7.49 -19.07 2.55
CA GLU A 84 8.35 -20.23 2.84
C GLU A 84 8.65 -20.40 4.34
N ARG A 85 8.61 -19.31 5.10
CA ARG A 85 8.88 -19.29 6.54
C ARG A 85 8.08 -18.19 7.24
N ALA A 86 7.98 -18.30 8.56
CA ALA A 86 7.49 -17.20 9.39
C ALA A 86 8.47 -16.00 9.35
N GLY A 87 7.94 -14.81 9.55
CA GLY A 87 8.71 -13.57 9.50
C GLY A 87 7.82 -12.34 9.39
N ASN A 88 8.41 -11.19 9.11
CA ASN A 88 7.71 -9.92 9.02
C ASN A 88 7.69 -9.38 7.59
N LEU A 89 6.48 -8.99 7.15
CA LEU A 89 6.31 -8.14 5.99
C LEU A 89 6.31 -6.68 6.45
N GLU A 90 7.21 -5.86 5.89
CA GLU A 90 7.17 -4.41 6.04
C GLU A 90 6.59 -3.80 4.77
N MET A 91 5.54 -3.00 4.94
CA MET A 91 4.85 -2.31 3.86
C MET A 91 4.98 -0.80 4.05
N VAL A 92 5.33 -0.09 2.97
CA VAL A 92 5.53 1.36 2.98
C VAL A 92 4.75 1.99 1.84
N TRP A 93 3.94 3.00 2.15
CA TRP A 93 3.25 3.87 1.20
C TRP A 93 3.87 5.25 1.28
N THR A 94 4.17 5.86 0.14
CA THR A 94 4.73 7.22 0.05
C THR A 94 3.83 8.11 -0.79
N ASN A 95 3.50 9.31 -0.33
CA ASN A 95 2.72 10.28 -1.11
C ASN A 95 3.61 11.26 -1.90
N ASP A 96 2.98 12.11 -2.71
CA ASP A 96 3.68 13.12 -3.50
C ASP A 96 4.45 14.12 -2.63
N ALA A 97 3.95 14.42 -1.41
CA ALA A 97 4.63 15.27 -0.43
C ALA A 97 5.84 14.62 0.26
N GLY A 98 6.09 13.33 0.02
CA GLY A 98 7.18 12.56 0.63
C GLY A 98 6.86 12.04 2.04
N GLU A 99 5.64 12.22 2.53
CA GLU A 99 5.17 11.54 3.74
C GLU A 99 5.18 10.03 3.51
N GLN A 100 5.58 9.28 4.54
CA GLN A 100 5.56 7.82 4.51
C GLN A 100 4.65 7.28 5.61
N ARG A 101 3.89 6.25 5.26
CA ARG A 101 3.20 5.39 6.21
C ARG A 101 3.79 4.00 6.14
N LYS A 102 4.13 3.44 7.31
CA LYS A 102 4.68 2.09 7.45
C LYS A 102 3.73 1.19 8.24
N LEU A 103 3.64 -0.07 7.86
CA LEU A 103 2.98 -1.12 8.64
C LEU A 103 3.81 -2.40 8.57
N THR A 104 4.02 -3.02 9.72
CA THR A 104 4.63 -4.35 9.84
C THR A 104 3.55 -5.38 10.13
N GLN A 105 3.54 -6.45 9.35
CA GLN A 105 2.59 -7.55 9.48
C GLN A 105 3.34 -8.86 9.62
N ALA A 106 3.10 -9.57 10.72
CA ALA A 106 3.68 -10.89 10.93
C ALA A 106 3.01 -11.93 10.02
N VAL A 107 3.85 -12.73 9.37
CA VAL A 107 3.51 -13.99 8.70
C VAL A 107 3.75 -15.11 9.71
N ARG A 108 2.70 -15.84 10.05
CA ARG A 108 2.77 -17.02 10.93
C ARG A 108 2.38 -18.24 10.13
N LEU A 109 3.17 -19.30 10.26
CA LEU A 109 2.83 -20.57 9.65
C LEU A 109 1.87 -21.35 10.56
N ALA A 110 0.93 -22.07 9.97
CA ALA A 110 0.16 -23.07 10.67
C ALA A 110 1.07 -24.25 11.04
N GLU A 111 0.82 -24.84 12.20
CA GLU A 111 1.46 -26.09 12.65
C GLU A 111 1.10 -27.28 11.76
#